data_AF-A0AAN5CV40-F1
#
_entry.id   AF-A0AAN5CV40-F1
#
_cell.length_a   1.000
_cell.length_b   1.000
_cell.length_c   1.000
_cell.angle_alpha   90.00
_cell.angle_beta   90.00
_cell.angle_gamma   90.00
#
_symmetry.space_group_name_H-M   'P 1'
#
loop_
_entity.id
_entity.type
_entity.pdbx_description
1 polymer ?
#
loop_
_entity_poly.entity_id
_entity_poly.type
_entity_poly.pdbx_seq_one_letter_code
_entity_poly.pdbx_strand_id
1 'polypeptide(L)'
;FAGILASKFAAREIFSFLPTRFLFPTSPNAQRVSTIRNGNFLPAIGESRRKKRISSNGEVDDSKKVVKKYMLKKNDTEMECPECDFCTHSVSSFVDHLRKKHSTTPPLAGISFLCECGHESSSENHGRKCDIANFTVIQRRVGPIRRIEKKVKTPQKCILCDVTPTTIAGYITHLQLHHKTTLVLSGIYLKCACGFEFHSQKTVGQHYKECDRREFT
;
A
#
# COMPACT_ATOMS: atom_id res chain seq x y z
N PHE A 1 -27.68 11.66 59.54
CA PHE A 1 -28.59 11.00 58.60
C PHE A 1 -27.87 10.90 57.25
N ALA A 2 -26.97 9.95 57.03
CA ALA A 2 -27.23 8.54 56.75
C ALA A 2 -28.24 8.36 55.61
N GLY A 3 -27.73 8.11 54.41
CA GLY A 3 -28.51 7.86 53.19
C GLY A 3 -27.73 6.98 52.23
N ILE A 4 -27.71 5.69 52.54
CA ILE A 4 -27.29 4.58 51.69
C ILE A 4 -28.31 4.45 50.55
N LEU A 5 -27.87 4.23 49.31
CA LEU A 5 -28.58 3.34 48.38
C LEU A 5 -27.63 2.81 47.31
N ALA A 6 -27.42 1.50 47.40
CA ALA A 6 -26.71 0.67 46.45
C ALA A 6 -27.58 0.40 45.23
N SER A 7 -26.96 0.36 44.04
CA SER A 7 -27.56 -0.25 42.85
C SER A 7 -26.56 -1.18 42.18
N LYS A 8 -26.76 -2.46 42.47
CA LYS A 8 -26.23 -3.63 41.76
C LYS A 8 -26.99 -3.81 40.45
N PHE A 9 -26.30 -4.09 39.34
CA PHE A 9 -26.78 -4.86 38.17
C PHE A 9 -25.51 -5.33 37.44
N ALA A 10 -25.10 -6.60 37.48
CA ALA A 10 -25.64 -7.78 36.74
C ALA A 10 -25.91 -7.42 35.26
N ALA A 11 -25.29 -8.00 34.24
CA ALA A 11 -24.92 -9.40 34.06
C ALA A 11 -23.65 -9.57 33.19
N ARG A 12 -22.85 -10.58 33.51
CA ARG A 12 -21.80 -11.14 32.66
C ARG A 12 -22.45 -12.20 31.77
N GLU A 13 -22.60 -11.92 30.49
CA GLU A 13 -22.90 -12.95 29.50
C GLU A 13 -21.63 -13.76 29.22
N ILE A 14 -21.63 -15.01 29.65
CA ILE A 14 -20.61 -16.01 29.32
C ILE A 14 -21.05 -16.62 27.98
N PHE A 15 -20.56 -16.06 26.87
CA PHE A 15 -20.64 -16.74 25.58
C PHE A 15 -19.59 -17.87 25.56
N SER A 16 -20.06 -19.08 25.85
CA SER A 16 -19.31 -20.31 25.59
C SER A 16 -19.14 -20.49 24.07
N PHE A 17 -17.98 -20.11 23.56
CA PHE A 17 -17.51 -20.48 22.22
C PHE A 17 -17.36 -22.01 22.16
N LEU A 18 -18.28 -22.67 21.46
CA LEU A 18 -18.07 -24.05 21.00
C LEU A 18 -17.05 -24.01 19.84
N PRO A 19 -15.99 -24.84 19.87
CA PRO A 19 -15.09 -24.96 18.73
C PRO A 19 -15.80 -25.75 17.62
N THR A 20 -16.21 -25.06 16.57
CA THR A 20 -16.66 -25.68 15.32
C THR A 20 -15.49 -26.42 14.71
N ARG A 21 -15.49 -27.76 14.84
CA ARG A 21 -14.55 -28.66 14.16
C ARG A 21 -14.72 -28.50 12.65
N PHE A 22 -13.82 -27.75 12.01
CA PHE A 22 -13.64 -27.80 10.58
C PHE A 22 -13.02 -29.15 10.20
N LEU A 23 -13.86 -30.06 9.72
CA LEU A 23 -13.42 -31.24 8.99
C LEU A 23 -12.93 -30.77 7.63
N PHE A 24 -11.60 -30.68 7.46
CA PHE A 24 -11.00 -30.53 6.14
C PHE A 24 -11.17 -31.84 5.37
N PRO A 25 -11.72 -31.83 4.14
CA PRO A 25 -11.65 -33.00 3.28
C PRO A 25 -10.20 -33.21 2.85
N THR A 26 -9.61 -34.30 3.30
CA THR A 26 -8.39 -34.88 2.73
C THR A 26 -8.71 -35.27 1.29
N SER A 27 -8.13 -34.58 0.31
CA SER A 27 -8.15 -35.02 -1.08
C SER A 27 -6.92 -35.89 -1.35
N PRO A 28 -7.09 -37.17 -1.69
CA PRO A 28 -6.02 -38.02 -2.18
C PRO A 28 -6.01 -37.94 -3.71
N ASN A 29 -4.99 -37.31 -4.29
CA ASN A 29 -4.59 -37.69 -5.65
C ASN A 29 -3.11 -37.44 -5.88
N ALA A 30 -2.33 -38.39 -5.37
CA ALA A 30 -1.02 -38.71 -5.87
C ALA A 30 -1.19 -39.53 -7.15
N GLN A 31 -0.84 -38.93 -8.28
CA GLN A 31 -0.46 -39.52 -9.58
C GLN A 31 -0.15 -38.30 -10.47
N ARG A 32 0.94 -38.19 -11.24
CA ARG A 32 1.69 -39.22 -11.94
C ARG A 32 3.01 -38.59 -12.40
N VAL A 33 4.02 -39.46 -12.42
CA VAL A 33 5.34 -39.31 -13.02
C VAL A 33 5.27 -38.80 -14.46
N SER A 34 6.09 -37.81 -14.81
CA SER A 34 6.71 -37.72 -16.13
C SER A 34 8.08 -37.05 -16.02
N THR A 35 9.10 -37.90 -15.96
CA THR A 35 10.46 -37.63 -16.42
C THR A 35 10.42 -37.01 -17.81
N ILE A 36 10.85 -35.76 -17.94
CA ILE A 36 11.20 -35.16 -19.23
C ILE A 36 12.70 -34.90 -19.24
N ARG A 37 13.30 -35.45 -20.29
CA ARG A 37 14.70 -35.51 -20.65
C ARG A 37 15.40 -34.15 -20.68
N ASN A 38 16.66 -34.22 -20.28
CA ASN A 38 17.77 -33.37 -20.71
C ASN A 38 17.65 -32.97 -22.18
N GLY A 39 17.62 -31.65 -22.42
CA GLY A 39 17.85 -31.03 -23.71
C GLY A 39 18.83 -29.88 -23.52
N ASN A 40 20.12 -30.17 -23.69
CA ASN A 40 21.14 -29.16 -23.92
C ASN A 40 20.72 -28.32 -25.14
N PHE A 41 20.41 -27.06 -24.91
CA PHE A 41 20.28 -26.07 -25.98
C PHE A 41 21.10 -24.85 -25.61
N LEU A 42 22.37 -24.87 -26.00
CA LEU A 42 23.19 -23.69 -26.23
C LEU A 42 22.88 -23.20 -27.65
N PRO A 43 22.26 -22.03 -27.84
CA PRO A 43 22.39 -21.32 -29.09
C PRO A 43 23.57 -20.35 -29.02
N ALA A 44 24.34 -20.40 -30.10
CA ALA A 44 25.53 -19.64 -30.36
C ALA A 44 25.38 -18.13 -30.17
N ILE A 45 26.51 -17.54 -29.81
CA ILE A 45 26.81 -16.12 -29.76
C ILE A 45 26.69 -15.59 -31.20
N GLY A 46 25.49 -15.12 -31.55
CA GLY A 46 25.19 -14.51 -32.85
C GLY A 46 25.61 -13.04 -32.86
N GLU A 47 26.60 -12.76 -33.69
CA GLU A 47 27.23 -11.46 -33.89
C GLU A 47 26.25 -10.34 -34.25
N SER A 48 26.50 -9.19 -33.62
CA SER A 48 26.33 -7.82 -34.10
C SER A 48 25.87 -7.65 -35.56
N ARG A 49 24.54 -7.69 -35.79
CA ARG A 49 23.93 -6.94 -36.89
C ARG A 49 23.37 -5.63 -36.35
N ARG A 50 24.19 -4.60 -36.46
CA ARG A 50 23.88 -3.17 -36.32
C ARG A 50 22.80 -2.81 -37.34
N LYS A 51 21.54 -3.11 -37.01
CA LYS A 51 20.36 -2.79 -37.82
C LYS A 51 20.15 -1.28 -37.73
N LYS A 52 20.69 -0.57 -38.73
CA LYS A 52 20.48 0.86 -38.98
C LYS A 52 18.97 1.08 -39.10
N ARG A 53 18.33 1.48 -37.99
CA ARG A 53 16.94 1.93 -37.99
C ARG A 53 16.90 3.16 -38.89
N ILE A 54 16.28 2.99 -40.05
CA ILE A 54 15.81 4.08 -40.88
C ILE A 54 14.76 4.79 -40.02
N SER A 55 15.13 5.96 -39.49
CA SER A 55 14.20 6.91 -38.88
C SER A 55 13.29 7.42 -39.98
N SER A 56 12.14 6.77 -40.17
CA SER A 56 11.00 7.43 -40.77
C SER A 56 10.53 8.47 -39.76
N ASN A 57 10.94 9.73 -40.00
CA ASN A 57 10.34 10.91 -39.39
C ASN A 57 8.86 10.92 -39.78
N GLY A 58 8.02 10.25 -39.00
CA GLY A 58 6.62 10.58 -38.93
C GLY A 58 6.54 11.93 -38.24
N GLU A 59 6.07 12.95 -38.95
CA GLU A 59 5.52 14.17 -38.36
C GLU A 59 4.43 13.75 -37.37
N VAL A 60 4.83 13.55 -36.12
CA VAL A 60 3.90 13.51 -35.01
C VAL A 60 3.60 14.97 -34.75
N ASP A 61 2.42 15.40 -35.21
CA ASP A 61 1.77 16.65 -34.89
C ASP A 61 2.08 17.02 -33.43
N ASP A 62 2.97 17.99 -33.29
CA ASP A 62 3.52 18.53 -32.06
C ASP A 62 2.43 19.42 -31.44
N SER A 63 1.29 18.80 -31.16
CA SER A 63 0.24 19.29 -30.28
C SER A 63 0.86 19.38 -28.89
N LYS A 64 1.63 20.46 -28.69
CA LYS A 64 2.13 20.96 -27.42
C LYS A 64 0.94 20.99 -26.48
N LYS A 65 0.75 19.91 -25.73
CA LYS A 65 -0.05 19.90 -24.53
C LYS A 65 0.62 20.91 -23.64
N VAL A 66 0.11 22.14 -23.68
CA VAL A 66 0.38 23.16 -22.69
C VAL A 66 -0.02 22.51 -21.38
N VAL A 67 0.96 21.92 -20.69
CA VAL A 67 0.79 21.41 -19.34
C VAL A 67 0.50 22.66 -18.55
N LYS A 68 -0.78 23.00 -18.41
CA LYS A 68 -1.22 24.04 -17.51
C LYS A 68 -0.64 23.65 -16.17
N LYS A 69 0.42 24.35 -15.78
CA LYS A 69 1.06 24.18 -14.48
C LYS A 69 -0.04 24.59 -13.51
N TYR A 70 -0.78 23.62 -12.99
CA TYR A 70 -1.79 23.85 -11.96
C TYR A 70 -1.03 24.39 -10.76
N MET A 71 -0.90 25.72 -10.69
CA MET A 71 -0.44 26.42 -9.50
C MET A 71 -1.41 26.01 -8.40
N LEU A 72 -0.93 25.19 -7.47
CA LEU A 72 -1.68 24.81 -6.29
C LEU A 72 -2.06 26.10 -5.59
N LYS A 73 -3.36 26.44 -5.61
CA LYS A 73 -3.91 27.57 -4.86
C LYS A 73 -3.55 27.32 -3.40
N LYS A 74 -2.95 28.32 -2.75
CA LYS A 74 -2.68 28.25 -1.31
C LYS A 74 -4.01 28.40 -0.59
N ASN A 75 -4.24 27.61 0.45
CA ASN A 75 -5.41 27.83 1.30
C ASN A 75 -5.11 29.06 2.16
N ASP A 76 -6.06 29.99 2.26
CA ASP A 76 -5.88 31.14 3.15
C ASP A 76 -6.07 30.74 4.62
N THR A 77 -6.85 29.70 4.88
CA THR A 77 -7.08 29.15 6.22
C THR A 77 -5.87 28.34 6.71
N GLU A 78 -5.39 28.67 7.90
CA GLU A 78 -4.37 27.90 8.61
C GLU A 78 -4.98 26.62 9.20
N MET A 79 -4.33 25.48 8.97
CA MET A 79 -4.74 24.18 9.49
C MET A 79 -3.80 23.75 10.60
N GLU A 80 -4.34 23.59 11.80
CA GLU A 80 -3.60 23.21 13.00
C GLU A 80 -3.72 21.71 13.30
N CYS A 81 -2.63 21.11 13.78
CA CYS A 81 -2.63 19.71 14.18
C CYS A 81 -3.21 19.57 15.61
N PRO A 82 -4.17 18.66 15.85
CA PRO A 82 -4.74 18.48 17.19
C PRO A 82 -3.80 17.80 18.19
N GLU A 83 -2.67 17.23 17.76
CA GLU A 83 -1.70 16.55 18.66
C GLU A 83 -0.45 17.39 18.98
N CYS A 84 -0.15 18.44 18.22
CA CYS A 84 1.06 19.23 18.39
C CYS A 84 0.93 20.63 17.76
N ASP A 85 1.86 21.53 18.06
CA ASP A 85 1.84 22.93 17.60
C ASP A 85 2.19 23.12 16.10
N PHE A 86 2.02 22.08 15.28
CA PHE A 86 2.27 22.17 13.84
C PHE A 86 1.07 22.81 13.14
N CYS A 87 1.35 23.85 12.35
CA CYS A 87 0.37 24.55 11.52
C CYS A 87 0.82 24.62 10.05
N THR A 88 -0.14 24.63 9.11
CA THR A 88 0.17 24.79 7.68
C THR A 88 -1.05 25.24 6.87
N HIS A 89 -0.79 25.91 5.74
CA HIS A 89 -1.80 26.30 4.75
C HIS A 89 -1.98 25.28 3.61
N SER A 90 -1.33 24.12 3.68
CA SER A 90 -1.36 23.10 2.61
C SER A 90 -1.88 21.76 3.11
N VAL A 91 -2.92 21.24 2.46
CA VAL A 91 -3.53 19.95 2.82
C VAL A 91 -2.51 18.82 2.65
N SER A 92 -1.70 18.85 1.60
CA SER A 92 -0.65 17.85 1.37
C SER A 92 0.40 17.87 2.47
N SER A 93 0.89 19.06 2.87
CA SER A 93 1.81 19.20 4.00
C SER A 93 1.22 18.69 5.30
N PHE A 94 -0.06 18.95 5.56
CA PHE A 94 -0.77 18.48 6.75
C PHE A 94 -0.91 16.95 6.78
N VAL A 95 -1.30 16.34 5.67
CA VAL A 95 -1.40 14.87 5.54
C VAL A 95 -0.03 14.20 5.71
N ASP A 96 1.02 14.77 5.12
CA ASP A 96 2.39 14.27 5.27
C ASP A 96 2.89 14.40 6.70
N HIS A 97 2.56 15.51 7.38
CA HIS A 97 2.85 15.71 8.79
C HIS A 97 2.22 14.61 9.65
N LEU A 98 0.90 14.35 9.50
CA LEU A 98 0.19 13.29 10.22
C LEU A 98 0.85 11.91 10.01
N ARG A 99 1.29 11.62 8.79
CA ARG A 99 1.97 10.36 8.46
C ARG A 99 3.35 10.25 9.09
N LYS A 100 4.16 11.31 9.06
CA LYS A 100 5.55 11.29 9.50
C LYS A 100 5.70 11.41 11.01
N LYS A 101 4.96 12.33 11.64
CA LYS A 101 5.06 12.63 13.07
C LYS A 101 4.16 11.73 13.90
N HIS A 102 2.91 11.54 13.48
CA HIS A 102 1.91 10.80 14.25
C HIS A 102 1.71 9.36 13.78
N SER A 103 2.37 8.96 12.67
CA SER A 103 2.16 7.65 12.04
C SER A 103 0.66 7.37 11.81
N THR A 104 -0.11 8.38 11.41
CA THR A 104 -1.56 8.25 11.18
C THR A 104 -1.97 8.76 9.80
N THR A 105 -3.22 8.52 9.40
CA THR A 105 -3.86 9.13 8.23
C THR A 105 -5.09 9.92 8.67
N PRO A 106 -5.55 10.93 7.90
CA PRO A 106 -6.72 11.71 8.30
C PRO A 106 -7.94 10.84 8.64
N PRO A 107 -8.33 9.82 7.84
CA PRO A 107 -9.45 8.94 8.20
C PRO A 107 -9.24 8.17 9.51
N LEU A 108 -8.02 7.73 9.80
CA LEU A 108 -7.71 6.99 11.04
C LEU A 108 -7.71 7.90 12.26
N ALA A 109 -7.26 9.15 12.10
CA ALA A 109 -7.34 10.19 13.11
C ALA A 109 -8.76 10.72 13.32
N GLY A 110 -9.73 10.32 12.49
CA GLY A 110 -11.07 10.88 12.51
C GLY A 110 -11.10 12.34 12.05
N ILE A 111 -10.13 12.73 11.22
CA ILE A 111 -9.98 14.07 10.65
C ILE A 111 -10.52 14.08 9.22
N SER A 112 -11.34 15.07 8.90
CA SER A 112 -11.80 15.41 7.56
C SER A 112 -11.46 16.86 7.23
N PHE A 113 -11.38 17.19 5.94
CA PHE A 113 -11.21 18.55 5.45
C PHE A 113 -12.55 19.04 4.90
N LEU A 114 -13.09 20.13 5.45
CA LEU A 114 -14.27 20.79 4.91
C LEU A 114 -13.83 21.98 4.06
N CYS A 115 -14.11 21.90 2.76
CA CYS A 115 -13.91 23.01 1.85
C CYS A 115 -15.00 24.08 2.09
N GLU A 116 -14.67 25.36 1.90
CA GLU A 116 -15.65 26.47 1.96
C GLU A 116 -16.82 26.29 0.99
N CYS A 117 -16.67 25.51 -0.09
CA CYS A 117 -17.79 25.14 -0.94
C CYS A 117 -18.79 24.15 -0.31
N GLY A 118 -18.56 23.72 0.94
CA GLY A 118 -19.35 22.75 1.69
C GLY A 118 -18.98 21.29 1.42
N HIS A 119 -18.01 21.02 0.54
CA HIS A 119 -17.59 19.65 0.25
C HIS A 119 -16.62 19.13 1.30
N GLU A 120 -16.95 17.99 1.88
CA GLU A 120 -16.07 17.30 2.83
C GLU A 120 -15.23 16.24 2.11
N SER A 121 -13.91 16.30 2.27
CA SER A 121 -12.98 15.34 1.69
C SER A 121 -11.97 14.85 2.74
N SER A 122 -11.52 13.60 2.58
CA SER A 122 -10.38 13.07 3.34
C SER A 122 -9.06 13.15 2.56
N SER A 123 -9.07 13.78 1.38
CA SER A 123 -7.95 13.84 0.45
C SER A 123 -7.87 15.20 -0.26
N GLU A 124 -6.68 15.51 -0.81
CA GLU A 124 -6.39 16.73 -1.58
C GLU A 124 -7.10 16.78 -2.95
N ASN A 125 -7.70 15.66 -3.41
CA ASN A 125 -8.28 15.59 -4.76
C ASN A 125 -9.33 16.66 -5.04
N HIS A 126 -10.08 17.08 -4.01
CA HIS A 126 -11.07 18.15 -4.14
C HIS A 126 -10.40 19.50 -4.44
N GLY A 127 -9.27 19.81 -3.81
CA GLY A 127 -8.57 21.10 -3.98
C GLY A 127 -8.04 21.33 -5.39
N ARG A 128 -7.88 20.26 -6.16
CA ARG A 128 -7.49 20.33 -7.59
C ARG A 128 -8.67 20.68 -8.51
N LYS A 129 -9.90 20.51 -8.03
CA LYS A 129 -11.14 20.71 -8.80
C LYS A 129 -11.96 21.91 -8.33
N CYS A 130 -11.73 22.39 -7.11
CA CYS A 130 -12.45 23.51 -6.53
C CYS A 130 -11.71 24.83 -6.79
N ASP A 131 -12.45 25.89 -7.13
CA ASP A 131 -11.85 27.19 -7.38
C ASP A 131 -11.53 27.97 -6.11
N ILE A 132 -12.26 27.74 -5.02
CA ILE A 132 -12.18 28.45 -3.74
C ILE A 132 -11.66 27.45 -2.68
N ALA A 133 -10.57 26.75 -2.99
CA ALA A 133 -10.11 25.58 -2.25
C ALA A 133 -9.54 25.90 -0.85
N ASN A 134 -10.30 26.60 0.00
CA ASN A 134 -10.00 26.88 1.38
C ASN A 134 -10.57 25.74 2.23
N PHE A 135 -9.69 25.09 2.98
CA PHE A 135 -10.05 23.92 3.78
C PHE A 135 -9.92 24.22 5.28
N THR A 136 -10.93 23.80 6.03
CA THR A 136 -10.90 23.75 7.50
C THR A 136 -10.76 22.31 7.96
N VAL A 137 -10.05 22.09 9.05
CA VAL A 137 -9.88 20.76 9.66
C VAL A 137 -11.07 20.50 10.58
N ILE A 138 -11.79 19.40 10.36
CA ILE A 138 -12.90 18.96 11.22
C ILE A 138 -12.56 17.60 11.83
N GLN A 139 -12.68 17.51 13.15
CA GLN A 139 -12.52 16.25 13.88
C GLN A 139 -13.89 15.59 14.08
N ARG A 140 -14.17 14.52 13.33
CA ARG A 140 -15.44 13.78 13.41
C ARG A 140 -15.59 12.92 14.66
N ARG A 141 -14.48 12.51 15.26
CA ARG A 141 -14.48 11.61 16.41
C ARG A 141 -13.75 12.27 17.57
N VAL A 142 -14.48 12.53 18.64
CA VAL A 142 -13.91 12.94 19.92
C VAL A 142 -13.34 11.68 20.57
N GLY A 143 -12.04 11.46 20.40
CA GLY A 143 -11.36 10.30 20.95
C GLY A 143 -9.86 10.35 20.66
N PRO A 144 -9.07 9.52 21.34
CA PRO A 144 -7.65 9.42 21.09
C PRO A 144 -7.40 9.04 19.62
N ILE A 145 -6.48 9.76 18.99
CA ILE A 145 -6.12 9.54 17.59
C ILE A 145 -5.50 8.16 17.45
N ARG A 146 -6.08 7.36 16.56
CA ARG A 146 -5.56 6.03 16.26
C ARG A 146 -4.30 6.18 15.43
N ARG A 147 -3.23 5.53 15.88
CA ARG A 147 -1.96 5.45 15.14
C ARG A 147 -1.96 4.18 14.30
N ILE A 148 -1.37 4.26 13.12
CA ILE A 148 -1.03 3.06 12.35
C ILE A 148 0.02 2.34 13.19
N GLU A 149 -0.37 1.23 13.80
CA GLU A 149 0.60 0.32 14.37
C GLU A 149 1.57 -0.03 13.25
N LYS A 150 2.84 0.36 13.43
CA LYS A 150 3.91 -0.15 12.58
C LYS A 150 4.01 -1.63 12.88
N LYS A 151 3.16 -2.44 12.24
CA LYS A 151 3.41 -3.87 12.12
C LYS A 151 4.73 -3.96 11.38
N VAL A 152 5.80 -4.12 12.15
CA VAL A 152 7.11 -4.50 11.65
C VAL A 152 6.89 -5.88 11.06
N LYS A 153 6.49 -5.92 9.79
CA LYS A 153 6.48 -7.16 9.03
C LYS A 153 7.93 -7.57 9.00
N THR A 154 8.26 -8.64 9.70
CA THR A 154 9.60 -9.21 9.68
C THR A 154 9.96 -9.41 8.21
N PRO A 155 10.97 -8.68 7.69
CA PRO A 155 11.38 -8.87 6.32
C PRO A 155 11.82 -10.32 6.14
N GLN A 156 11.31 -10.98 5.11
CA GLN A 156 11.78 -12.31 4.81
C GLN A 156 13.25 -12.25 4.45
N LYS A 157 14.04 -13.07 5.12
CA LYS A 157 15.44 -13.30 4.80
C LYS A 157 15.53 -13.83 3.38
N CYS A 158 16.49 -13.32 2.60
CA CYS A 158 16.79 -13.88 1.29
C CYS A 158 17.05 -15.38 1.41
N ILE A 159 16.47 -16.19 0.52
CA ILE A 159 16.72 -17.63 0.57
C ILE A 159 18.14 -17.99 0.10
N LEU A 160 18.80 -17.06 -0.62
CA LEU A 160 20.12 -17.25 -1.22
C LEU A 160 21.25 -16.58 -0.41
N CYS A 161 20.92 -15.71 0.55
CA CYS A 161 21.91 -15.06 1.41
C CYS A 161 21.27 -14.51 2.71
N ASP A 162 22.09 -13.93 3.60
CA ASP A 162 21.60 -13.47 4.90
C ASP A 162 21.00 -12.07 4.93
N VAL A 163 20.85 -11.41 3.76
CA VAL A 163 20.25 -10.08 3.67
C VAL A 163 18.74 -10.17 3.94
N THR A 164 18.21 -9.21 4.70
CA THR A 164 16.77 -9.08 5.02
C THR A 164 16.19 -7.79 4.44
N PRO A 165 15.72 -7.81 3.18
CA PRO A 165 15.18 -6.63 2.51
C PRO A 165 13.92 -6.13 3.20
N THR A 166 13.87 -4.84 3.55
CA THR A 166 12.75 -4.23 4.31
C THR A 166 11.41 -4.19 3.57
N THR A 167 11.43 -4.40 2.26
CA THR A 167 10.25 -4.39 1.40
C THR A 167 10.35 -5.49 0.36
N ILE A 168 9.21 -5.94 -0.16
CA ILE A 168 9.13 -6.93 -1.24
C ILE A 168 9.77 -6.42 -2.53
N ALA A 169 9.52 -5.16 -2.87
CA ALA A 169 10.19 -4.54 -4.01
C ALA A 169 11.71 -4.59 -3.81
N GLY A 170 12.18 -4.27 -2.60
CA GLY A 170 13.58 -4.43 -2.21
C GLY A 170 14.08 -5.87 -2.32
N TYR A 171 13.27 -6.85 -1.95
CA TYR A 171 13.60 -8.28 -2.06
C TYR A 171 13.78 -8.71 -3.52
N ILE A 172 12.85 -8.35 -4.40
CA ILE A 172 12.93 -8.67 -5.83
C ILE A 172 14.15 -7.98 -6.46
N THR A 173 14.36 -6.70 -6.18
CA THR A 173 15.54 -5.96 -6.66
C THR A 173 16.83 -6.58 -6.15
N HIS A 174 16.87 -7.01 -4.88
CA HIS A 174 18.03 -7.69 -4.31
C HIS A 174 18.34 -9.00 -5.04
N LEU A 175 17.33 -9.85 -5.31
CA LEU A 175 17.51 -11.07 -6.11
C LEU A 175 18.09 -10.77 -7.50
N GLN A 176 17.58 -9.73 -8.17
CA GLN A 176 18.03 -9.36 -9.51
C GLN A 176 19.46 -8.83 -9.51
N LEU A 177 19.82 -7.95 -8.57
CA LEU A 177 21.12 -7.29 -8.55
C LEU A 177 22.23 -8.18 -7.99
N HIS A 178 21.97 -8.89 -6.89
CA HIS A 178 23.00 -9.66 -6.19
C HIS A 178 23.10 -11.10 -6.67
N HIS A 179 21.98 -11.73 -7.04
CA HIS A 179 21.94 -13.13 -7.42
C HIS A 179 21.71 -13.34 -8.92
N LYS A 180 21.53 -12.25 -9.69
CA LYS A 180 21.20 -12.29 -11.14
C LYS A 180 20.04 -13.24 -11.44
N THR A 181 19.11 -13.37 -10.51
CA THR A 181 17.97 -14.29 -10.59
C THR A 181 16.65 -13.54 -10.50
N THR A 182 15.57 -14.25 -10.81
CA THR A 182 14.19 -13.77 -10.67
C THR A 182 13.39 -14.75 -9.82
N LEU A 183 12.23 -14.33 -9.34
CA LEU A 183 11.31 -15.22 -8.62
C LEU A 183 11.02 -16.50 -9.43
N VAL A 184 10.69 -16.33 -10.72
CA VAL A 184 10.44 -17.46 -11.64
C VAL A 184 11.64 -18.39 -11.76
N LEU A 185 12.84 -17.85 -11.99
CA LEU A 185 14.05 -18.67 -12.19
C LEU A 185 14.49 -19.40 -10.91
N SER A 186 14.19 -18.83 -9.75
CA SER A 186 14.48 -19.44 -8.46
C SER A 186 13.39 -20.42 -7.99
N GLY A 187 12.28 -20.57 -8.75
CA GLY A 187 11.14 -21.38 -8.34
C GLY A 187 10.41 -20.82 -7.11
N ILE A 188 10.63 -19.55 -6.79
CA ILE A 188 10.00 -18.86 -5.66
C ILE A 188 8.80 -18.09 -6.18
N TYR A 189 7.76 -18.01 -5.37
CA TYR A 189 6.66 -17.07 -5.54
C TYR A 189 6.43 -16.35 -4.22
N LEU A 190 5.86 -15.15 -4.30
CA LEU A 190 5.43 -14.40 -3.13
C LEU A 190 3.93 -14.56 -2.99
N LYS A 191 3.41 -14.73 -1.78
CA LYS A 191 1.98 -14.89 -1.52
C LYS A 191 1.48 -13.73 -0.66
N CYS A 192 0.49 -12.98 -1.14
CA CYS A 192 -0.19 -11.98 -0.32
C CYS A 192 -1.11 -12.67 0.69
N ALA A 193 -1.37 -12.03 1.83
CA ALA A 193 -2.33 -12.48 2.83
C ALA A 193 -3.78 -12.59 2.31
N CYS A 194 -4.09 -12.06 1.12
CA CYS A 194 -5.35 -12.32 0.42
C CYS A 194 -5.37 -13.67 -0.31
N GLY A 195 -4.25 -14.40 -0.35
CA GLY A 195 -4.07 -15.68 -1.04
C GLY A 195 -3.51 -15.56 -2.45
N PHE A 196 -3.37 -14.34 -2.99
CA PHE A 196 -2.86 -14.13 -4.36
C PHE A 196 -1.35 -14.34 -4.45
N GLU A 197 -0.90 -15.04 -5.48
CA GLU A 197 0.49 -15.42 -5.69
C GLU A 197 1.14 -14.59 -6.82
N PHE A 198 2.39 -14.19 -6.61
CA PHE A 198 3.14 -13.35 -7.54
C PHE A 198 4.41 -14.04 -8.01
N HIS A 199 4.58 -14.02 -9.33
CA HIS A 199 5.79 -14.50 -9.99
C HIS A 199 6.62 -13.35 -10.58
N SER A 200 6.09 -12.11 -10.55
CA SER A 200 6.68 -10.96 -11.23
C SER A 200 6.50 -9.66 -10.45
N GLN A 201 7.50 -8.78 -10.48
CA GLN A 201 7.43 -7.44 -9.89
C GLN A 201 6.26 -6.61 -10.45
N LYS A 202 5.93 -6.77 -11.73
CA LYS A 202 4.83 -6.04 -12.37
C LYS A 202 3.49 -6.45 -11.75
N THR A 203 3.28 -7.75 -11.56
CA THR A 203 2.06 -8.29 -10.95
C THR A 203 1.88 -7.84 -9.50
N VAL A 204 2.98 -7.77 -8.75
CA VAL A 204 2.98 -7.20 -7.40
C VAL A 204 2.51 -5.75 -7.42
N GLY A 205 3.11 -4.91 -8.28
CA GLY A 205 2.78 -3.49 -8.38
C GLY A 205 1.33 -3.20 -8.78
N GLN A 206 0.74 -4.03 -9.65
CA GLN A 206 -0.67 -3.92 -10.02
C GLN A 206 -1.57 -4.29 -8.83
N HIS A 207 -1.30 -5.42 -8.18
CA HIS A 207 -2.06 -5.88 -7.02
C HIS A 207 -2.03 -4.89 -5.84
N TYR A 208 -0.92 -4.20 -5.62
CA TYR A 208 -0.82 -3.16 -4.58
C TYR A 208 -1.84 -2.02 -4.74
N LYS A 209 -2.38 -1.82 -5.94
CA LYS A 209 -3.42 -0.81 -6.19
C LYS A 209 -4.81 -1.31 -5.83
N GLU A 210 -5.01 -2.62 -5.82
CA GLU A 210 -6.31 -3.28 -5.65
C GLU A 210 -6.45 -3.94 -4.27
N CYS A 211 -5.34 -4.22 -3.58
CA CYS A 211 -5.35 -4.91 -2.30
C CYS A 211 -4.81 -4.04 -1.16
N ASP A 212 -5.67 -3.80 -0.16
CA ASP A 212 -5.30 -3.09 1.08
C ASP A 212 -4.42 -3.92 2.01
N ARG A 213 -4.42 -5.25 1.85
CA ARG A 213 -3.59 -6.16 2.64
C ARG A 213 -2.18 -6.20 2.07
N ARG A 214 -1.27 -5.42 2.65
CA ARG A 214 0.13 -5.34 2.22
C ARG A 214 1.03 -6.41 2.86
N GLU A 215 0.44 -7.47 3.41
CA GLU A 215 1.16 -8.55 4.11
C GLU A 215 1.49 -9.65 3.10
N PHE A 216 2.74 -10.07 3.05
CA PHE A 216 3.19 -11.12 2.13
C PHE A 216 4.11 -12.09 2.85
N THR A 217 4.06 -13.33 2.39
CA THR A 217 4.81 -14.50 2.86
C THR A 217 5.37 -15.27 1.68
#